data_AF-A0A494X4N8-F1
#
_entry.id   AF-A0A494X4N8-F1
#
_cell.length_a   1.000
_cell.length_b   1.000
_cell.length_c   1.000
_cell.angle_alpha   90.00
_cell.angle_beta   90.00
_cell.angle_gamma   90.00
#
_symmetry.space_group_name_H-M   'P 1'
#
loop_
_entity.id
_entity.type
_entity.pdbx_description
1 polymer ?
#
loop_
_entity_poly.entity_id
_entity_poly.type
_entity_poly.pdbx_seq_one_letter_code
_entity_poly.pdbx_strand_id
1 'polypeptide(L)'
;MPRALAQAWEQWFALGMAELHEARREAFVQAYLQAPVWDFAMPAGADAGWVQFGCLAPSRDRVGRHYPLVVADAMTAADYSPRSGGLAGARLGPMREALTEAIERAHGPEQFDSVLAEQVALGHAPSAAPPVPGWPNLLEYFDPHGTTSFWWTREAGSAPARTEVHTGRLDGALFRRLFGERAQQRFE
;
A
#
# COMPACT_ATOMS: atom_id res chain seq x y z
N MET A 1 -9.23 -10.83 2.17
CA MET A 1 -7.90 -10.99 2.78
C MET A 1 -7.96 -12.05 3.89
N PRO A 2 -6.95 -12.92 4.08
CA PRO A 2 -6.88 -13.84 5.22
C PRO A 2 -6.92 -13.11 6.56
N ARG A 3 -7.59 -13.69 7.58
CA ARG A 3 -7.77 -13.04 8.89
C ARG A 3 -6.46 -12.67 9.59
N ALA A 4 -5.49 -13.59 9.61
CA ALA A 4 -4.19 -13.34 10.25
C ALA A 4 -3.46 -12.16 9.61
N LEU A 5 -3.57 -12.01 8.29
CA LEU A 5 -2.98 -10.89 7.57
C LEU A 5 -3.68 -9.57 7.90
N ALA A 6 -5.02 -9.56 7.94
CA ALA A 6 -5.79 -8.38 8.35
C ALA A 6 -5.42 -7.92 9.77
N GLN A 7 -5.27 -8.86 10.70
CA GLN A 7 -4.87 -8.55 12.08
C GLN A 7 -3.46 -7.95 12.17
N ALA A 8 -2.52 -8.40 11.32
CA ALA A 8 -1.17 -7.85 11.29
C ALA A 8 -1.16 -6.40 10.79
N TRP A 9 -1.93 -6.11 9.73
CA TRP A 9 -2.17 -4.73 9.26
C TRP A 9 -2.81 -3.86 10.34
N GLU A 10 -3.87 -4.35 11.00
CA GLU A 10 -4.56 -3.62 12.08
C GLU A 10 -3.60 -3.25 13.23
N GLN A 11 -2.74 -4.19 13.64
CA GLN A 11 -1.74 -3.96 14.69
C GLN A 11 -0.71 -2.90 14.27
N TRP A 12 -0.18 -3.00 13.05
CA TRP A 12 0.79 -2.03 12.55
C TRP A 12 0.17 -0.63 12.40
N PHE A 13 -1.06 -0.53 11.89
CA PHE A 13 -1.78 0.73 11.81
C PHE A 13 -2.06 1.33 13.19
N ALA A 14 -2.49 0.53 14.16
CA ALA A 14 -2.74 1.03 15.51
C ALA A 14 -1.46 1.61 16.15
N LEU A 15 -0.34 0.89 16.02
CA LEU A 15 0.97 1.36 16.49
C LEU A 15 1.38 2.67 15.79
N GLY A 16 1.38 2.67 14.46
CA GLY A 16 1.82 3.79 13.65
C GLY A 16 0.97 5.04 13.83
N MET A 17 -0.35 4.88 13.94
CA MET A 17 -1.28 5.99 14.21
C MET A 17 -1.03 6.60 15.59
N ALA A 18 -0.82 5.79 16.62
CA ALA A 18 -0.49 6.30 17.97
C ALA A 18 0.82 7.09 17.97
N GLU A 19 1.87 6.54 17.36
CA GLU A 19 3.18 7.21 17.27
C GLU A 19 3.13 8.50 16.43
N LEU A 20 2.42 8.49 15.30
CA LEU A 20 2.27 9.67 14.46
C LEU A 20 1.46 10.77 15.15
N HIS A 21 0.41 10.38 15.88
CA HIS A 21 -0.40 11.31 16.66
C HIS A 21 0.43 12.00 17.75
N GLU A 22 1.23 11.23 18.51
CA GLU A 22 2.13 11.80 19.53
C GLU A 22 3.19 12.72 18.91
N ALA A 23 3.80 12.31 17.79
CA ALA A 23 4.88 13.04 17.15
C ALA A 23 4.42 14.36 16.47
N ARG A 24 3.18 14.43 15.97
CA ARG A 24 2.68 15.59 15.20
C ARG A 24 1.67 16.44 15.94
N ARG A 25 1.02 15.91 16.99
CA ARG A 25 0.03 16.59 17.82
C ARG A 25 -1.02 17.32 16.97
N GLU A 26 -1.08 18.64 17.05
CA GLU A 26 -2.02 19.48 16.31
C GLU A 26 -1.86 19.37 14.78
N ALA A 27 -0.65 19.06 14.29
CA ALA A 27 -0.37 18.87 12.87
C ALA A 27 -0.67 17.44 12.36
N PHE A 28 -1.20 16.55 13.20
CA PHE A 28 -1.48 15.16 12.86
C PHE A 28 -2.38 15.03 11.63
N VAL A 29 -3.57 15.64 11.66
CA VAL A 29 -4.57 15.51 10.59
C VAL A 29 -4.02 16.01 9.26
N GLN A 30 -3.34 17.17 9.28
CA GLN A 30 -2.72 17.73 8.09
C GLN A 30 -1.63 16.82 7.53
N ALA A 31 -0.74 16.29 8.39
CA ALA A 31 0.33 15.40 7.95
C ALA A 31 -0.23 14.13 7.32
N TYR A 32 -1.17 13.49 8.03
CA TYR A 32 -1.79 12.24 7.65
C TYR A 32 -2.57 12.35 6.33
N LEU A 33 -3.45 13.33 6.18
CA LEU A 33 -4.27 13.50 4.96
C LEU A 33 -3.47 14.02 3.75
N GLN A 34 -2.27 14.58 3.96
CA GLN A 34 -1.36 14.97 2.87
C GLN A 34 -0.46 13.82 2.42
N ALA A 35 -0.50 12.67 3.09
CA ALA A 35 0.25 11.50 2.66
C ALA A 35 -0.25 11.02 1.29
N PRO A 36 0.65 10.58 0.40
CA PRO A 36 0.25 10.07 -0.91
C PRO A 36 -0.39 8.68 -0.78
N VAL A 37 -0.98 8.22 -1.88
CA VAL A 37 -1.29 6.79 -2.06
C VAL A 37 0.00 6.07 -2.40
N TRP A 38 0.32 5.03 -1.62
CA TRP A 38 1.47 4.17 -1.79
C TRP A 38 1.05 2.86 -2.44
N ASP A 39 1.70 2.49 -3.53
CA ASP A 39 1.74 1.09 -3.97
C ASP A 39 2.86 0.37 -3.19
N PHE A 40 2.73 -0.94 -3.01
CA PHE A 40 3.73 -1.73 -2.31
C PHE A 40 3.88 -3.15 -2.84
N ALA A 41 5.04 -3.73 -2.57
CA ALA A 41 5.33 -5.15 -2.67
C ALA A 41 6.06 -5.60 -1.40
N MET A 42 5.57 -6.65 -0.75
CA MET A 42 6.12 -7.16 0.50
C MET A 42 6.32 -8.68 0.45
N PRO A 43 7.49 -9.17 0.84
CA PRO A 43 7.76 -10.60 0.90
C PRO A 43 7.16 -11.23 2.15
N ALA A 44 7.03 -12.56 2.15
CA ALA A 44 6.45 -13.31 3.25
C ALA A 44 7.23 -13.14 4.57
N GLY A 45 8.55 -12.99 4.49
CA GLY A 45 9.42 -12.83 5.66
C GLY A 45 9.37 -11.45 6.29
N ALA A 46 8.81 -10.43 5.62
CA ALA A 46 8.68 -9.09 6.19
C ALA A 46 7.59 -9.03 7.27
N ASP A 47 6.55 -9.88 7.21
CA ASP A 47 5.51 -9.88 8.24
C ASP A 47 4.78 -11.22 8.38
N ALA A 48 3.45 -11.26 8.17
CA ALA A 48 2.56 -12.36 8.53
C ALA A 48 2.69 -13.63 7.66
N GLY A 49 3.80 -13.82 6.95
CA GLY A 49 4.05 -15.00 6.12
C GLY A 49 3.43 -14.96 4.72
N TRP A 50 3.00 -13.79 4.25
CA TRP A 50 2.35 -13.61 2.95
C TRP A 50 3.19 -12.73 2.02
N VAL A 51 3.35 -13.17 0.77
CA VAL A 51 3.78 -12.28 -0.31
C VAL A 51 2.59 -11.41 -0.69
N GLN A 52 2.78 -10.10 -0.71
CA GLN A 52 1.70 -9.14 -0.92
C GLN A 52 2.08 -8.10 -1.97
N PHE A 53 1.10 -7.75 -2.80
CA PHE A 53 1.14 -6.57 -3.67
C PHE A 53 -0.14 -5.79 -3.44
N GLY A 54 -0.05 -4.48 -3.24
CA GLY A 54 -1.23 -3.71 -2.92
C GLY A 54 -1.02 -2.21 -2.92
N CYS A 55 -2.04 -1.50 -2.47
CA CYS A 55 -1.99 -0.07 -2.26
C CYS A 55 -2.52 0.31 -0.88
N LEU A 56 -1.98 1.41 -0.35
CA LEU A 56 -2.20 1.93 0.99
C LEU A 56 -2.36 3.45 0.90
N ALA A 57 -3.36 4.00 1.58
CA ALA A 57 -3.59 5.44 1.59
C ALA A 57 -4.13 5.95 2.92
N PRO A 58 -3.97 7.26 3.20
CA PRO A 58 -4.73 7.88 4.26
C PRO A 58 -6.22 7.87 3.91
N SER A 59 -7.07 7.56 4.90
CA SER A 59 -8.51 7.55 4.71
C SER A 59 -9.23 8.12 5.93
N ARG A 60 -10.53 8.39 5.74
CA ARG A 60 -11.43 8.88 6.77
C ARG A 60 -12.81 8.27 6.58
N ASP A 61 -13.40 7.75 7.63
CA ASP A 61 -14.77 7.25 7.57
C ASP A 61 -15.82 8.38 7.61
N ARG A 62 -17.11 7.99 7.49
CA ARG A 62 -18.24 8.93 7.47
C ARG A 62 -18.44 9.71 8.78
N VAL A 63 -17.90 9.22 9.90
CA VAL A 63 -17.97 9.90 11.21
C VAL A 63 -16.70 10.71 11.51
N GLY A 64 -15.77 10.79 10.55
CA GLY A 64 -14.58 11.64 10.64
C GLY A 64 -13.37 10.97 11.27
N ARG A 65 -13.39 9.66 11.55
CA ARG A 65 -12.24 8.95 12.11
C ARG A 65 -11.20 8.70 11.02
N HIS A 66 -9.96 9.11 11.29
CA HIS A 66 -8.82 8.88 10.42
C HIS A 66 -8.27 7.47 10.65
N TYR A 67 -8.15 6.68 9.60
CA TYR A 67 -7.57 5.34 9.68
C TYR A 67 -7.09 4.89 8.29
N PRO A 68 -5.92 4.23 8.17
CA PRO A 68 -5.42 3.84 6.85
C PRO A 68 -6.36 2.85 6.16
N LEU A 69 -6.46 2.98 4.83
CA LEU A 69 -7.15 2.01 4.00
C LEU A 69 -6.13 1.25 3.16
N VAL A 70 -6.24 -0.08 3.14
CA VAL A 70 -5.34 -0.98 2.40
C VAL A 70 -6.13 -1.94 1.53
N VAL A 71 -5.65 -2.13 0.31
CA VAL A 71 -6.05 -3.23 -0.58
C VAL A 71 -4.80 -4.04 -0.88
N ALA A 72 -4.87 -5.35 -0.72
CA ALA A 72 -3.74 -6.22 -1.03
C ALA A 72 -4.20 -7.50 -1.72
N ASP A 73 -3.51 -7.85 -2.79
CA ASP A 73 -3.40 -9.22 -3.28
C ASP A 73 -2.39 -9.96 -2.42
N ALA A 74 -2.73 -11.17 -1.97
CA ALA A 74 -1.88 -11.94 -1.07
C ALA A 74 -1.78 -13.39 -1.55
N MET A 75 -0.56 -13.91 -1.59
CA MET A 75 -0.25 -15.29 -1.94
C MET A 75 0.78 -15.88 -1.00
N THR A 76 0.86 -17.20 -0.92
CA THR A 76 1.93 -17.84 -0.17
C THR A 76 3.26 -17.68 -0.91
N ALA A 77 4.39 -17.74 -0.20
CA ALA A 77 5.69 -17.75 -0.86
C ALA A 77 5.88 -18.96 -1.80
N ALA A 78 5.20 -20.08 -1.52
CA ALA A 78 5.23 -21.26 -2.39
C ALA A 78 4.47 -21.06 -3.71
N ASP A 79 3.42 -20.23 -3.70
CA ASP A 79 2.64 -19.89 -4.91
C ASP A 79 3.28 -18.74 -5.71
N TYR A 80 4.34 -18.13 -5.19
CA TYR A 80 5.02 -17.03 -5.84
C TYR A 80 5.93 -17.51 -6.98
N SER A 81 5.89 -16.75 -8.06
CA SER A 81 6.82 -16.78 -9.18
C SER A 81 6.94 -15.35 -9.72
N PRO A 82 7.99 -14.99 -10.46
CA PRO A 82 8.06 -13.70 -11.14
C PRO A 82 6.83 -13.44 -12.03
N ARG A 83 6.25 -14.49 -12.63
CA ARG A 83 5.01 -14.37 -13.41
C ARG A 83 3.81 -13.98 -12.54
N SER A 84 3.59 -14.65 -11.40
CA SER A 84 2.49 -14.29 -10.50
C SER A 84 2.71 -12.93 -9.84
N GLY A 85 3.96 -12.56 -9.54
CA GLY A 85 4.34 -11.20 -9.11
C GLY A 85 3.98 -10.13 -10.14
N GLY A 86 4.29 -10.33 -11.42
CA GLY A 86 3.92 -9.39 -12.48
C GLY A 86 2.41 -9.28 -12.71
N LEU A 87 1.68 -10.40 -12.59
CA LEU A 87 0.21 -10.38 -12.62
C LEU A 87 -0.39 -9.63 -11.43
N ALA A 88 0.16 -9.80 -10.23
CA ALA A 88 -0.25 -9.04 -9.05
C ALA A 88 0.08 -7.55 -9.21
N GLY A 89 1.26 -7.23 -9.75
CA GLY A 89 1.66 -5.86 -10.10
C GLY A 89 0.72 -5.19 -11.11
N ALA A 90 0.21 -5.93 -12.09
CA ALA A 90 -0.78 -5.43 -13.04
C ALA A 90 -2.11 -5.01 -12.37
N ARG A 91 -2.50 -5.69 -11.29
CA ARG A 91 -3.73 -5.39 -10.53
C ARG A 91 -3.62 -4.15 -9.65
N LEU A 92 -2.41 -3.63 -9.42
CA LEU A 92 -2.21 -2.42 -8.61
C LEU A 92 -2.97 -1.22 -9.16
N GLY A 93 -3.07 -1.07 -10.50
CA GLY A 93 -3.85 0.02 -11.11
C GLY A 93 -5.32 0.00 -10.68
N PRO A 94 -6.07 -1.06 -11.04
CA PRO A 94 -7.46 -1.21 -10.61
C PRO A 94 -7.67 -1.15 -9.09
N MET A 95 -6.78 -1.75 -8.29
CA MET A 95 -6.86 -1.67 -6.82
C MET A 95 -6.74 -0.23 -6.32
N ARG A 96 -5.80 0.53 -6.88
CA ARG A 96 -5.57 1.94 -6.53
C ARG A 96 -6.73 2.83 -6.94
N GLU A 97 -7.34 2.57 -8.09
CA GLU A 97 -8.54 3.28 -8.56
C GLU A 97 -9.72 3.02 -7.62
N ALA A 98 -10.01 1.76 -7.30
CA ALA A 98 -11.07 1.41 -6.34
C ALA A 98 -10.84 2.05 -4.95
N LEU A 99 -9.60 2.01 -4.45
CA LEU A 99 -9.22 2.60 -3.17
C LEU A 99 -9.35 4.13 -3.19
N THR A 100 -8.92 4.79 -4.26
CA THR A 100 -9.04 6.25 -4.38
C THR A 100 -10.50 6.68 -4.46
N GLU A 101 -11.30 5.98 -5.28
CA GLU A 101 -12.74 6.25 -5.40
C GLU A 101 -13.46 6.08 -4.05
N ALA A 102 -13.13 5.02 -3.30
CA ALA A 102 -13.74 4.77 -2.00
C ALA A 102 -13.46 5.88 -0.99
N ILE A 103 -12.26 6.46 -1.02
CA ILE A 103 -11.87 7.59 -0.17
C ILE A 103 -12.61 8.86 -0.60
N GLU A 104 -12.60 9.18 -1.89
CA GLU A 104 -13.21 10.40 -2.43
C GLU A 104 -14.73 10.42 -2.23
N ARG A 105 -15.39 9.27 -2.39
CA ARG A 105 -16.85 9.13 -2.25
C ARG A 105 -17.30 8.70 -0.85
N ALA A 106 -16.37 8.53 0.08
CA ALA A 106 -16.63 8.03 1.43
C ALA A 106 -17.51 6.75 1.42
N HIS A 107 -17.10 5.75 0.66
CA HIS A 107 -17.80 4.47 0.57
C HIS A 107 -17.82 3.74 1.92
N GLY A 108 -18.90 3.00 2.17
CA GLY A 108 -18.96 2.02 3.24
C GLY A 108 -18.35 0.70 2.77
N PRO A 109 -18.15 -0.27 3.67
CA PRO A 109 -17.50 -1.53 3.36
C PRO A 109 -18.12 -2.26 2.17
N GLU A 110 -19.45 -2.36 2.11
CA GLU A 110 -20.15 -3.11 1.06
C GLU A 110 -20.04 -2.43 -0.31
N GLN A 111 -20.08 -1.10 -0.35
CA GLN A 111 -19.87 -0.34 -1.58
C GLN A 111 -18.42 -0.47 -2.05
N PHE A 112 -17.46 -0.42 -1.13
CA PHE A 112 -16.06 -0.59 -1.44
C PHE A 112 -15.76 -1.98 -2.01
N ASP A 113 -16.29 -3.04 -1.39
CA ASP A 113 -16.16 -4.41 -1.88
C ASP A 113 -16.71 -4.56 -3.31
N SER A 114 -17.86 -3.92 -3.59
CA SER A 114 -18.49 -3.95 -4.91
C SER A 114 -17.62 -3.25 -5.97
N VAL A 115 -17.12 -2.05 -5.68
CA VAL A 115 -16.26 -1.28 -6.59
C VAL A 115 -14.93 -2.00 -6.80
N LEU A 116 -14.33 -2.55 -5.75
CA LEU A 116 -13.08 -3.30 -5.87
C LEU A 116 -13.26 -4.53 -6.76
N ALA A 117 -14.36 -5.28 -6.59
CA ALA A 117 -14.67 -6.43 -7.43
C ALA A 117 -14.86 -6.04 -8.90
N GLU A 118 -15.57 -4.93 -9.17
CA GLU A 118 -15.78 -4.40 -10.52
C GLU A 118 -14.46 -3.98 -11.17
N GLN A 119 -13.64 -3.19 -10.48
CA GLN A 119 -12.35 -2.71 -11.00
C GLN A 119 -11.39 -3.86 -11.30
N VAL A 120 -11.30 -4.83 -10.40
CA VAL A 120 -10.46 -6.03 -10.62
C VAL A 120 -10.96 -6.86 -11.80
N ALA A 121 -12.28 -6.92 -12.03
CA ALA A 121 -12.85 -7.63 -13.18
C ALA A 121 -12.62 -6.89 -14.52
N LEU A 122 -12.60 -5.55 -14.51
CA LEU A 122 -12.28 -4.73 -15.69
C LEU A 122 -10.79 -4.77 -16.05
N GLY A 123 -9.94 -5.00 -15.05
CA GLY A 123 -8.51 -5.25 -15.24
C GLY A 123 -8.27 -6.50 -16.08
N HIS A 124 -7.91 -6.31 -17.35
CA HIS A 124 -7.58 -7.44 -18.23
C HIS A 124 -6.32 -8.14 -17.72
N ALA A 125 -6.40 -9.45 -17.48
CA ALA A 125 -5.22 -10.25 -17.15
C ALA A 125 -4.28 -10.23 -18.36
N PRO A 126 -3.08 -9.63 -18.24
CA PRO A 126 -2.17 -9.52 -19.36
C PRO A 126 -1.66 -10.92 -19.76
N SER A 127 -1.47 -11.13 -21.07
CA SER A 127 -1.01 -12.42 -21.63
C SER A 127 0.40 -12.79 -21.14
N ALA A 128 1.27 -11.78 -21.00
CA ALA A 128 2.58 -11.88 -20.37
C ALA A 128 2.59 -11.12 -19.03
N ALA A 129 3.50 -11.48 -18.12
CA ALA A 129 3.70 -10.72 -16.89
C ALA A 129 4.28 -9.34 -17.24
N PRO A 130 3.54 -8.24 -17.02
CA PRO A 130 4.06 -6.91 -17.29
C PRO A 130 5.04 -6.50 -16.19
N PRO A 131 5.89 -5.49 -16.45
CA PRO A 131 6.63 -4.82 -15.38
C PRO A 131 5.66 -4.22 -14.36
N VAL A 132 6.12 -4.09 -13.11
CA VAL A 132 5.32 -3.47 -12.05
C VAL A 132 5.21 -1.97 -12.31
N PRO A 133 3.98 -1.40 -12.42
CA PRO A 133 3.80 0.02 -12.67
C PRO A 133 4.45 0.89 -11.59
N GLY A 134 5.27 1.86 -12.00
CA GLY A 134 6.02 2.72 -11.08
C GLY A 134 7.32 2.11 -10.54
N TRP A 135 7.58 0.81 -10.77
CA TRP A 135 8.85 0.17 -10.42
C TRP A 135 9.23 -0.97 -11.38
N PRO A 136 9.72 -0.67 -12.60
CA PRO A 136 9.83 -1.65 -13.68
C PRO A 136 10.65 -2.90 -13.37
N ASN A 137 11.76 -2.77 -12.64
CA ASN A 137 12.71 -3.86 -12.38
C ASN A 137 12.49 -4.56 -11.04
N LEU A 138 11.39 -4.27 -10.32
CA LEU A 138 11.14 -4.76 -8.96
C LEU A 138 11.29 -6.27 -8.82
N LEU A 139 10.78 -7.03 -9.79
CA LEU A 139 10.75 -8.49 -9.75
C LEU A 139 12.12 -9.14 -9.95
N GLU A 140 13.14 -8.39 -10.40
CA GLU A 140 14.50 -8.91 -10.60
C GLU A 140 15.24 -9.17 -9.29
N TYR A 141 14.86 -8.45 -8.23
CA TYR A 141 15.50 -8.53 -6.90
C TYR A 141 14.51 -8.77 -5.76
N PHE A 142 13.22 -8.89 -6.06
CA PHE A 142 12.21 -9.26 -5.07
C PHE A 142 12.39 -10.72 -4.65
N ASP A 143 12.90 -10.93 -3.43
CA ASP A 143 12.96 -12.23 -2.79
C ASP A 143 11.67 -12.48 -1.99
N PRO A 144 10.79 -13.42 -2.41
CA PRO A 144 9.53 -13.70 -1.72
C PRO A 144 9.72 -14.24 -0.29
N HIS A 145 10.90 -14.80 0.03
CA HIS A 145 11.25 -15.27 1.36
C HIS A 145 12.05 -14.25 2.17
N GLY A 146 12.45 -13.15 1.53
CA GLY A 146 13.20 -12.07 2.16
C GLY A 146 12.38 -11.27 3.15
N THR A 147 13.01 -10.22 3.70
CA THR A 147 12.41 -9.34 4.71
C THR A 147 12.30 -7.89 4.24
N THR A 148 12.59 -7.62 2.96
CA THR A 148 12.61 -6.27 2.41
C THR A 148 11.30 -5.95 1.71
N SER A 149 10.55 -5.00 2.26
CA SER A 149 9.37 -4.38 1.64
C SER A 149 9.74 -3.18 0.78
N PHE A 150 8.99 -2.99 -0.30
CA PHE A 150 9.17 -1.91 -1.27
C PHE A 150 7.88 -1.12 -1.38
N TRP A 151 7.99 0.20 -1.33
CA TRP A 151 6.87 1.13 -1.35
C TRP A 151 7.16 2.25 -2.33
N TRP A 152 6.19 2.64 -3.13
CA TRP A 152 6.38 3.74 -4.07
C TRP A 152 5.08 4.48 -4.34
N THR A 153 5.20 5.73 -4.78
CA THR A 153 4.06 6.51 -5.25
C THR A 153 4.10 6.55 -6.77
N ARG A 154 2.92 6.60 -7.40
CA ARG A 154 2.84 6.98 -8.82
C ARG A 154 2.94 8.49 -8.94
N GLU A 155 3.51 8.97 -10.05
CA GLU A 155 3.48 10.41 -10.35
C GLU A 155 2.02 10.88 -10.39
N ALA A 156 1.68 11.85 -9.54
CA ALA A 156 0.38 12.48 -9.49
C ALA A 156 0.59 13.98 -9.67
N GLY A 157 0.37 14.48 -10.89
CA GLY A 157 0.58 15.88 -11.22
C GLY A 157 2.06 16.27 -11.16
N SER A 158 2.40 17.26 -10.33
CA SER A 158 3.75 17.84 -10.23
C SER A 158 4.59 17.33 -9.03
N ALA A 159 4.04 16.44 -8.21
CA ALA A 159 4.79 15.87 -7.08
C ALA A 159 5.75 14.78 -7.58
N PRO A 160 7.03 14.79 -7.15
CA PRO A 160 7.97 13.75 -7.56
C PRO A 160 7.55 12.39 -7.02
N ALA A 161 7.76 11.34 -7.82
CA ALA A 161 7.60 9.97 -7.35
C ALA A 161 8.52 9.72 -6.14
N ARG A 162 7.97 9.12 -5.09
CA ARG A 162 8.70 8.72 -3.88
C ARG A 162 8.85 7.21 -3.86
N THR A 163 9.95 6.75 -3.27
CA THR A 163 10.22 5.33 -3.04
C THR A 163 10.75 5.15 -1.62
N GLU A 164 10.25 4.14 -0.91
CA GLU A 164 10.76 3.72 0.39
C GLU A 164 11.09 2.22 0.31
N VAL A 165 12.25 1.85 0.86
CA VAL A 165 12.66 0.46 1.01
C VAL A 165 12.86 0.21 2.50
N HIS A 166 12.27 -0.88 3.01
CA HIS A 166 12.32 -1.16 4.43
C HIS A 166 12.53 -2.65 4.69
N THR A 167 13.59 -2.96 5.43
CA THR A 167 13.97 -4.32 5.81
C THR A 167 13.52 -4.62 7.24
N GLY A 168 12.86 -5.76 7.41
CA GLY A 168 12.37 -6.24 8.70
C GLY A 168 10.85 -6.15 8.82
N ARG A 169 10.39 -6.26 10.07
CA ARG A 169 8.96 -6.13 10.39
C ARG A 169 8.51 -4.70 10.23
N LEU A 170 7.29 -4.52 9.71
CA LEU A 170 6.66 -3.21 9.63
C LEU A 170 6.65 -2.54 11.01
N ASP A 171 7.26 -1.37 11.10
CA ASP A 171 7.46 -0.63 12.36
C ASP A 171 6.89 0.80 12.27
N GLY A 172 6.88 1.49 13.41
CA GLY A 172 6.40 2.87 13.47
C GLY A 172 7.28 3.87 12.70
N ALA A 173 8.56 3.55 12.48
CA ALA A 173 9.46 4.39 11.68
C ALA A 173 9.05 4.39 10.20
N LEU A 174 8.77 3.21 9.63
CA LEU A 174 8.20 3.09 8.30
C LEU A 174 6.85 3.83 8.21
N PHE A 175 5.96 3.62 9.18
CA PHE A 175 4.65 4.30 9.18
C PHE A 175 4.80 5.83 9.11
N ARG A 176 5.70 6.43 9.89
CA ARG A 176 5.97 7.87 9.85
C ARG A 176 6.55 8.35 8.53
N ARG A 177 7.39 7.57 7.85
CA ARG A 177 7.90 7.95 6.51
C ARG A 177 6.78 7.97 5.47
N LEU A 178 5.86 7.00 5.53
CA LEU A 178 4.73 6.90 4.61
C LEU A 178 3.66 7.97 4.86
N PHE A 179 3.36 8.30 6.13
CA PHE A 179 2.23 9.15 6.50
C PHE A 179 2.57 10.50 7.16
N GLY A 180 3.81 10.71 7.59
CA GLY A 180 4.22 11.87 8.40
C GLY A 180 5.23 12.80 7.73
N GLU A 181 6.00 12.31 6.77
CA GLU A 181 7.00 13.10 6.06
C GLU A 181 6.40 13.74 4.81
N ARG A 182 6.48 15.07 4.74
CA ARG A 182 6.28 15.78 3.46
C ARG A 182 7.38 15.31 2.52
N ALA A 183 7.08 15.28 1.21
CA ALA A 183 8.10 15.22 0.18
C ALA A 183 9.04 16.42 0.38
N GLN A 184 10.13 16.21 1.13
CA GLN A 184 11.12 17.24 1.35
C GLN A 184 11.86 17.32 0.01
N GLN A 185 11.59 18.39 -0.74
CA GLN A 185 12.42 18.75 -1.89
C GLN A 185 13.82 18.96 -1.35
N ARG A 186 14.67 17.93 -1.48
CA ARG A 186 16.12 18.07 -1.42
C ARG A 186 16.49 18.89 -2.64
N PHE A 187 16.54 20.20 -2.47
CA PHE A 187 17.39 21.04 -3.30
C PHE A 187 18.81 20.84 -2.74
N GLU A 188 19.61 20.07 -3.46
CA GLU A 188 21.07 20.22 -3.47
C GLU A 188 21.46 20.89 -4.79
#